data_AF-A0A970GRA0-F1
#
_entry.id   AF-A0A970GRA0-F1
#
_cell.length_a   1.000
_cell.length_b   1.000
_cell.length_c   1.000
_cell.angle_alpha   90.00
_cell.angle_beta   90.00
_cell.angle_gamma   90.00
#
_symmetry.space_group_name_H-M   'P 1'
#
loop_
_entity.id
_entity.type
_entity.pdbx_description
1 polymer ?
#
loop_
_entity_poly.entity_id
_entity_poly.type
_entity_poly.pdbx_seq_one_letter_code
_entity_poly.pdbx_strand_id
1 'polypeptide(L)'
;MARPGLIFSIAKNCKHVDEAARFIEWFTTSPEAAKILRNCRGVLPTTTQREALLESGEVLSETDKKVMAVVDESLKRELKTAYAGPGGYGDLGPITLSEIGQKIAFGLISVEDGAEEFMEAINK
;
A
#
# COMPACT_ATOMS: atom_id res chain seq x y z
N MET A 1 5.88 5.95 4.77
CA MET A 1 4.91 4.99 5.34
C MET A 1 4.96 3.74 4.48
N ALA A 2 5.16 2.57 5.07
CA ALA A 2 5.03 1.31 4.34
C ALA A 2 3.53 0.94 4.30
N ARG A 3 2.84 1.25 3.20
CA ARG A 3 1.44 0.82 3.00
C ARG A 3 1.42 -0.33 1.99
N PRO A 4 0.93 -1.52 2.36
CA PRO A 4 0.70 -2.60 1.40
C PRO A 4 -0.29 -2.16 0.32
N GLY A 5 -0.04 -2.53 -0.94
CA GLY A 5 -0.97 -2.25 -2.03
C GLY A 5 -2.29 -2.99 -1.88
N LEU A 6 -2.25 -4.19 -1.31
CA LEU A 6 -3.41 -5.05 -1.02
C LEU A 6 -3.21 -5.72 0.35
N ILE A 7 -4.32 -5.99 1.05
CA ILE A 7 -4.32 -6.59 2.39
C ILE A 7 -5.32 -7.74 2.39
N PHE A 8 -4.90 -8.89 2.92
CA PHE A 8 -5.82 -9.98 3.28
C PHE A 8 -6.39 -9.75 4.68
N SER A 9 -7.65 -10.12 4.88
CA SER A 9 -8.30 -10.09 6.19
C SER A 9 -9.11 -11.36 6.39
N ILE A 10 -9.13 -11.86 7.63
CA ILE A 10 -9.96 -13.00 8.02
C ILE A 10 -11.22 -12.44 8.67
N ALA A 11 -12.38 -12.81 8.13
CA ALA A 11 -13.66 -12.40 8.69
C ALA A 11 -13.82 -12.93 10.13
N LYS A 12 -14.39 -12.12 11.02
CA LYS A 12 -14.58 -12.48 12.44
C LYS A 12 -15.41 -13.75 12.65
N ASN A 13 -16.31 -14.06 11.71
CA ASN A 13 -17.17 -15.23 11.73
C ASN A 13 -16.65 -16.40 10.86
N CYS A 14 -15.37 -16.37 10.45
CA CYS A 14 -14.76 -17.47 9.72
C CYS A 14 -14.76 -18.76 10.55
N LYS A 15 -15.17 -19.87 9.95
CA LYS A 15 -15.18 -21.20 10.59
C LYS A 15 -13.84 -21.94 10.52
N HIS A 16 -12.91 -21.42 9.72
CA HIS A 16 -11.62 -22.05 9.36
C HIS A 16 -10.49 -21.02 9.50
N VAL A 17 -10.37 -20.41 10.68
CA VAL A 17 -9.43 -19.31 10.94
C VAL A 17 -7.98 -19.78 10.74
N ASP A 18 -7.64 -20.97 11.22
CA ASP A 18 -6.27 -21.51 11.15
C ASP A 18 -5.86 -21.88 9.73
N GLU A 19 -6.76 -22.47 8.93
CA GLU A 19 -6.53 -22.69 7.50
C GLU A 19 -6.35 -21.38 6.73
N ALA A 20 -7.21 -20.39 7.01
CA ALA A 20 -7.12 -19.09 6.36
C ALA A 20 -5.80 -18.36 6.70
N ALA A 21 -5.38 -18.42 7.96
CA ALA A 21 -4.10 -17.86 8.40
C ALA A 21 -2.91 -18.56 7.73
N ARG A 22 -2.90 -19.90 7.67
CA ARG A 22 -1.86 -20.68 6.98
C ARG A 22 -1.79 -20.36 5.49
N PHE A 23 -2.94 -20.18 4.83
CA PHE A 23 -2.96 -19.76 3.43
C PHE A 23 -2.34 -18.37 3.25
N ILE A 24 -2.71 -17.39 4.10
CA ILE A 24 -2.16 -16.02 4.02
C ILE A 24 -0.64 -16.05 4.25
N GLU A 25 -0.17 -16.82 5.22
CA GLU A 25 1.26 -17.00 5.48
C GLU A 25 1.97 -17.58 4.27
N TRP A 26 1.48 -18.70 3.72
CA TRP A 26 2.05 -19.29 2.50
C TRP A 26 2.05 -18.27 1.35
N PHE A 27 0.94 -17.59 1.11
CA PHE A 27 0.79 -16.64 0.01
C PHE A 27 1.78 -15.46 0.12
N THR A 28 2.02 -14.97 1.33
CA THR A 28 2.82 -13.75 1.57
C THR A 28 4.26 -14.00 1.97
N THR A 29 4.67 -15.25 2.20
CA THR A 29 6.04 -15.55 2.65
C THR A 29 6.72 -16.68 1.87
N SER A 30 5.95 -17.55 1.19
CA SER A 30 6.52 -18.74 0.56
C SER A 30 7.29 -18.43 -0.73
N PRO A 31 8.52 -18.96 -0.91
CA PRO A 31 9.22 -19.00 -2.20
C PRO A 31 8.42 -19.67 -3.31
N GLU A 32 7.62 -20.68 -2.98
CA GLU A 32 6.77 -21.38 -3.94
C GLU A 32 5.69 -20.42 -4.49
N ALA A 33 4.99 -19.73 -3.59
CA ALA A 33 3.98 -18.75 -3.97
C ALA A 33 4.58 -17.62 -4.82
N ALA A 34 5.80 -17.17 -4.52
CA ALA A 34 6.51 -16.15 -5.30
C ALA A 34 6.70 -16.56 -6.77
N LYS A 35 7.10 -17.81 -7.03
CA LYS A 35 7.33 -18.33 -8.37
C LYS A 35 6.03 -18.45 -9.19
N ILE A 36 4.94 -18.81 -8.52
CA ILE A 36 3.61 -18.94 -9.13
C ILE A 36 3.00 -17.56 -9.41
N LEU A 37 2.96 -16.69 -8.39
CA LEU A 37 2.24 -15.42 -8.44
C LEU A 37 3.02 -14.32 -9.16
N ARG A 38 4.36 -14.41 -9.13
CA ARG A 38 5.26 -13.37 -9.64
C ARG A 38 4.86 -12.01 -9.05
N ASN A 39 4.83 -10.95 -9.87
CA ASN A 39 4.41 -9.61 -9.47
C ASN A 39 2.94 -9.27 -9.81
N CYS A 40 2.06 -10.27 -9.99
CA CYS A 40 0.67 -10.02 -10.43
C CYS A 40 -0.17 -9.15 -9.47
N ARG A 41 0.29 -8.96 -8.23
CA ARG A 41 -0.35 -8.14 -7.18
C ARG A 41 0.59 -7.06 -6.64
N GLY A 42 1.56 -6.64 -7.45
CA GLY A 42 2.63 -5.73 -7.06
C GLY A 42 3.88 -6.48 -6.58
N VAL A 43 4.81 -5.73 -5.99
CA VAL A 43 6.06 -6.29 -5.48
C VAL A 43 5.80 -7.19 -4.26
N LEU A 44 6.38 -8.38 -4.29
CA LEU A 44 6.24 -9.37 -3.22
C LEU A 44 6.75 -8.81 -1.88
N PRO A 45 6.01 -9.04 -0.77
CA PRO A 45 6.21 -8.34 0.50
C PRO A 45 7.54 -8.69 1.20
N THR A 46 8.03 -9.91 1.06
CA THR A 46 9.24 -10.37 1.77
C THR A 46 10.46 -10.44 0.85
N THR A 47 11.65 -10.19 1.41
CA THR A 47 12.92 -10.33 0.69
C THR A 47 13.09 -11.76 0.17
N THR A 48 12.76 -12.76 1.00
CA THR A 48 12.77 -14.18 0.62
C THR A 48 11.95 -14.47 -0.64
N GLN A 49 10.76 -13.90 -0.77
CA GLN A 49 9.95 -14.07 -1.98
C GLN A 49 10.55 -13.38 -3.20
N ARG A 50 11.11 -12.18 -3.03
CA ARG A 50 11.74 -11.42 -4.12
C ARG A 50 12.99 -12.10 -4.64
N GLU A 51 13.85 -12.60 -3.74
CA GLU A 51 15.03 -13.40 -4.07
C GLU A 51 14.63 -14.69 -4.81
N ALA A 52 13.66 -15.44 -4.29
CA ALA A 52 13.17 -16.67 -4.91
C ALA A 52 12.60 -16.45 -6.33
N LEU A 53 11.97 -15.30 -6.58
CA LEU A 53 11.50 -14.92 -7.91
C LEU A 53 12.66 -14.60 -8.86
N LEU A 54 13.67 -13.86 -8.39
CA LEU A 54 14.87 -13.55 -9.19
C LEU A 54 15.68 -14.82 -9.54
N GLU A 55 15.77 -15.76 -8.61
CA GLU A 55 16.46 -17.05 -8.78
C GLU A 55 15.68 -18.06 -9.63
N SER A 56 14.38 -17.83 -9.87
CA SER A 56 13.52 -18.78 -10.60
C SER A 56 13.89 -18.95 -12.08
N GLY A 57 14.75 -18.09 -12.62
CA GLY A 57 15.11 -18.07 -14.03
C GLY A 57 14.03 -17.47 -14.94
N GLU A 58 12.94 -16.96 -14.36
CA GLU A 58 11.87 -16.28 -15.09
C GLU A 58 12.35 -14.96 -15.69
N VAL A 59 11.92 -14.69 -16.92
CA VAL A 59 12.23 -13.42 -17.60
C VAL A 59 11.28 -12.35 -17.06
N LEU A 60 11.72 -11.65 -16.01
CA LEU A 60 11.07 -10.43 -15.55
C LEU A 60 11.33 -9.28 -16.53
N SER A 61 10.31 -8.43 -16.72
CA SER A 61 10.50 -7.21 -17.50
C SER A 61 11.49 -6.27 -16.82
N GLU A 62 12.15 -5.40 -17.60
CA GLU A 62 13.03 -4.39 -17.04
C GLU A 62 12.30 -3.42 -16.10
N THR A 63 11.00 -3.19 -16.34
CA THR A 63 10.15 -2.41 -15.43
C THR A 63 9.96 -3.14 -14.11
N ASP A 64 9.66 -4.45 -14.11
CA ASP A 64 9.48 -5.22 -12.88
C ASP A 64 10.74 -5.19 -12.00
N LYS A 65 11.91 -5.41 -12.61
CA LYS A 65 13.20 -5.37 -11.90
C LYS A 65 13.44 -3.99 -11.28
N LYS A 66 13.17 -2.90 -12.02
CA LYS A 66 13.32 -1.52 -11.53
C LYS A 66 12.37 -1.23 -10.36
N VAL A 67 11.10 -1.64 -10.48
CA VAL A 67 10.11 -1.42 -9.40
C VAL A 67 10.51 -2.21 -8.15
N MET A 68 10.95 -3.46 -8.30
CA MET A 68 11.49 -4.26 -7.18
C MET A 68 12.68 -3.57 -6.51
N ALA A 69 13.66 -3.09 -7.29
CA ALA A 69 14.83 -2.40 -6.76
C ALA A 69 14.48 -1.11 -6.01
N VAL A 70 13.50 -0.33 -6.49
CA VAL A 70 13.01 0.87 -5.80
C VAL A 70 12.36 0.51 -4.46
N VAL A 71 11.58 -0.59 -4.42
CA VAL A 71 10.98 -1.08 -3.18
C VAL A 71 12.06 -1.54 -2.20
N ASP A 72 13.04 -2.34 -2.64
CA ASP A 72 14.15 -2.79 -1.79
C ASP A 72 14.95 -1.62 -1.20
N GLU A 73 15.25 -0.61 -2.01
CA GLU A 73 15.92 0.60 -1.53
C GLU A 73 15.06 1.40 -0.54
N SER A 74 13.75 1.49 -0.79
CA SER A 74 12.82 2.18 0.11
C SER A 74 12.70 1.50 1.47
N LEU A 75 12.76 0.16 1.50
CA LEU A 75 12.65 -0.65 2.71
C LEU A 75 13.91 -0.62 3.59
N LYS A 76 15.06 -0.12 3.10
CA LYS A 76 16.26 0.11 3.93
C LYS A 76 16.09 1.25 4.94
N ARG A 77 15.07 2.09 4.75
CA ARG A 77 14.77 3.23 5.63
C ARG A 77 13.85 2.79 6.76
N GLU A 78 13.90 3.51 7.87
CA GLU A 78 12.90 3.37 8.91
C GLU A 78 11.56 3.94 8.42
N LEU A 79 10.59 3.07 8.17
CA LEU A 79 9.27 3.44 7.69
C LEU A 79 8.27 3.42 8.83
N LYS A 80 7.52 4.51 8.99
CA LYS A 80 6.34 4.53 9.86
C LYS A 80 5.33 3.48 9.38
N THR A 81 4.72 2.79 10.34
CA THR A 81 3.59 1.89 10.13
C THR A 81 2.44 2.63 9.46
N ALA A 82 1.68 1.93 8.61
CA ALA A 82 0.48 2.48 8.01
C ALA A 82 -0.54 2.85 9.09
N TYR A 83 -0.99 4.10 9.09
CA TYR A 83 -2.10 4.57 9.91
C TYR A 83 -3.33 4.65 9.00
N ALA A 84 -4.40 3.95 9.36
CA ALA A 84 -5.63 3.91 8.56
C ALA A 84 -6.43 5.22 8.62
N GLY A 85 -5.99 6.19 9.41
CA GLY A 85 -6.77 7.38 9.75
C GLY A 85 -7.74 7.12 10.91
N PRO A 86 -8.32 8.18 11.48
CA PRO A 86 -9.47 8.05 12.37
C PRO A 86 -10.70 7.54 11.60
N GLY A 87 -11.75 7.11 12.31
CA GLY A 87 -13.04 6.82 11.67
C GLY A 87 -13.53 8.03 10.86
N GLY A 88 -14.07 7.80 9.65
CA GLY A 88 -14.50 8.87 8.74
C GLY A 88 -13.41 9.43 7.81
N TYR A 89 -12.14 9.02 7.97
CA TYR A 89 -11.03 9.46 7.11
C TYR A 89 -11.24 9.19 5.61
N GLY A 90 -12.03 8.17 5.27
CA GLY A 90 -12.34 7.80 3.89
C GLY A 90 -12.96 8.94 3.07
N ASP A 91 -13.71 9.83 3.72
CA ASP A 91 -14.37 10.97 3.07
C ASP A 91 -13.51 12.24 3.16
N LEU A 92 -12.81 12.46 4.29
CA LEU A 92 -12.09 13.70 4.56
C LEU A 92 -10.79 13.86 3.74
N GLY A 93 -9.99 12.80 3.63
CA GLY A 93 -8.69 12.88 2.96
C GLY A 93 -8.82 13.03 1.44
N PRO A 94 -9.47 12.08 0.74
CA PRO A 94 -9.47 12.07 -0.73
C PRO A 94 -10.35 13.15 -1.36
N ILE A 95 -11.45 13.54 -0.72
CA ILE A 95 -12.45 14.45 -1.32
C ILE A 95 -12.11 15.89 -0.94
N THR A 96 -12.18 16.23 0.35
CA THR A 96 -12.02 17.60 0.82
C THR A 96 -10.66 18.20 0.46
N LEU A 97 -9.56 17.46 0.66
CA LEU A 97 -8.23 17.95 0.30
C LEU A 97 -8.07 18.16 -1.21
N SER A 98 -8.67 17.29 -2.04
CA SER A 98 -8.61 17.41 -3.50
C SER A 98 -9.41 18.61 -3.98
N GLU A 99 -10.60 18.85 -3.43
CA GLU A 99 -11.45 20.00 -3.80
C GLU A 99 -10.78 21.33 -3.45
N ILE A 100 -10.24 21.45 -2.24
CA ILE A 100 -9.49 22.63 -1.81
C ILE A 100 -8.24 22.83 -2.68
N GLY A 101 -7.49 21.75 -2.94
CA GLY A 101 -6.32 21.79 -3.81
C GLY A 101 -6.67 22.27 -5.23
N GLN A 102 -7.84 21.90 -5.76
CA GLN A 102 -8.34 22.40 -7.04
C GLN A 102 -8.69 23.89 -6.99
N LYS A 103 -9.36 24.36 -5.93
CA LYS A 103 -9.67 25.80 -5.77
C LYS A 103 -8.40 26.65 -5.79
N ILE A 104 -7.35 26.21 -5.09
CA ILE A 104 -6.03 26.86 -5.12
C ILE A 104 -5.44 26.81 -6.54
N ALA A 105 -5.44 25.64 -7.19
CA ALA A 105 -4.85 25.47 -8.51
C ALA A 105 -5.54 26.31 -9.60
N PHE A 106 -6.85 26.57 -9.46
CA PHE A 106 -7.60 27.47 -10.33
C PHE A 106 -7.53 28.95 -9.91
N GLY A 107 -6.81 29.28 -8.85
CA GLY A 107 -6.65 30.65 -8.35
C GLY A 107 -7.92 31.23 -7.72
N LEU A 108 -8.85 30.39 -7.27
CA LEU A 108 -10.09 30.81 -6.63
C LEU A 108 -9.89 31.23 -5.16
N ILE A 109 -8.91 30.64 -4.49
CA ILE A 109 -8.53 30.94 -3.10
C ILE A 109 -7.00 30.92 -2.96
N SER A 110 -6.48 31.54 -1.90
CA SER A 110 -5.05 31.45 -1.56
C SER A 110 -4.68 30.11 -0.92
N VAL A 111 -3.38 29.83 -0.78
CA VAL A 111 -2.90 28.63 -0.07
C VAL A 111 -3.27 28.70 1.40
N GLU A 112 -3.20 29.90 1.99
CA GLU A 112 -3.54 30.20 3.36
C GLU A 112 -5.03 29.94 3.64
N ASP A 113 -5.91 30.47 2.79
CA ASP A 113 -7.37 30.26 2.91
C ASP A 113 -7.73 28.77 2.76
N GLY A 114 -7.08 28.07 1.83
CA GLY A 114 -7.30 26.64 1.65
C GLY A 114 -6.83 25.80 2.84
N ALA A 115 -5.74 26.19 3.49
CA ALA A 115 -5.27 25.53 4.71
C ALA A 115 -6.28 25.72 5.87
N GLU A 116 -6.84 26.92 6.02
CA GLU A 116 -7.87 27.21 7.02
C GLU A 116 -9.15 26.40 6.75
N GLU A 117 -9.66 26.42 5.52
CA GLU A 117 -10.84 25.63 5.10
C GLU A 117 -10.65 24.13 5.37
N PHE A 118 -9.45 23.59 5.10
CA PHE A 118 -9.15 22.19 5.37
C PHE A 118 -9.17 21.87 6.86
N MET A 119 -8.55 22.72 7.69
CA MET A 119 -8.51 22.53 9.14
C MET A 119 -9.90 22.62 9.77
N GLU A 120 -10.77 23.51 9.29
CA GLU A 120 -12.17 23.56 9.72
C GLU A 120 -12.95 22.30 9.36
N ALA A 121 -12.72 21.75 8.16
CA ALA A 121 -13.43 20.57 7.68
C ALA A 121 -13.06 19.30 8.46
N ILE A 122 -11.79 19.10 8.83
CA ILE A 122 -11.34 17.89 9.54
C ILE A 122 -11.63 17.91 11.05
N ASN A 123 -11.96 19.08 11.61
CA ASN A 123 -12.26 19.25 13.04
C ASN A 123 -13.77 19.20 13.36
N LYS A 124 -14.62 18.96 12.36
CA LYS A 124 -16.06 18.71 12.54
C LYS A 124 -16.32 17.24 12.86
#